data_AF-A0A1A6GNH5-F1
#
_entry.id   AF-A0A1A6GNH5-F1
#
_cell.length_a   1.000
_cell.length_b   1.000
_cell.length_c   1.000
_cell.angle_alpha   90.00
_cell.angle_beta   90.00
_cell.angle_gamma   90.00
#
_symmetry.space_group_name_H-M   'P 1'
#
loop_
_entity.id
_entity.type
_entity.pdbx_description
1 polymer ?
#
loop_
_entity_poly.entity_id
_entity_poly.type
_entity_poly.pdbx_seq_one_letter_code
_entity_poly.pdbx_strand_id
1 'polypeptide(L)'
;MIKNVLFFGPPGFMKKSVSRSENEEWKRIRSLLTPTFSSRKLKEMFPIIQEYGDLLVKNMNQKVEKGKTLTMKDIFGAYIMDVITGTLFGVKVDSLNNPQDPFVKNTRKLFTLDNFKPLAFSTVLFPLLSRIYNKLNICMYPSDATSFFKKFIEKTKKDRLENTQ
;
A
#
# COMPACT_ATOMS: atom_id res chain seq x y z
N MET A 1 -6.51 23.40 15.37
CA MET A 1 -7.64 22.62 15.90
C MET A 1 -8.01 21.53 14.89
N ILE A 2 -7.31 20.39 14.90
CA ILE A 2 -7.74 19.13 14.25
C ILE A 2 -7.17 18.01 15.13
N LYS A 3 -7.86 17.66 16.23
CA LYS A 3 -7.40 16.64 17.19
C LYS A 3 -8.14 15.30 17.07
N ASN A 4 -9.05 15.14 16.10
CA ASN A 4 -9.91 13.96 16.02
C ASN A 4 -9.85 13.28 14.65
N VAL A 5 -8.65 12.86 14.21
CA VAL A 5 -8.59 11.75 13.26
C VAL A 5 -8.57 10.49 14.10
N LEU A 6 -9.70 9.79 14.15
CA LEU A 6 -9.83 8.53 14.90
C LEU A 6 -8.99 7.46 14.18
N PHE A 7 -7.76 7.28 14.62
CA PHE A 7 -6.90 6.22 14.10
C PHE A 7 -7.31 4.88 14.68
N PHE A 8 -7.90 4.04 13.84
CA PHE A 8 -8.37 2.72 14.27
C PHE A 8 -7.19 1.74 14.49
N GLY A 9 -7.16 1.14 15.69
CA GLY A 9 -6.26 0.05 16.08
C GLY A 9 -4.78 0.43 16.28
N PRO A 10 -3.99 -0.47 16.91
CA PRO A 10 -2.62 -0.17 17.30
C PRO A 10 -1.68 -0.01 16.09
N PRO A 11 -0.86 1.05 16.05
CA PRO A 11 -0.06 1.42 14.88
C PRO A 11 1.18 0.52 14.67
N GLY A 12 1.68 -0.14 15.71
CA GLY A 12 2.93 -0.90 15.67
C GLY A 12 4.08 -0.11 15.02
N PHE A 13 4.79 -0.75 14.08
CA PHE A 13 5.89 -0.12 13.32
C PHE A 13 5.43 1.04 12.42
N MET A 14 4.14 1.13 12.06
CA MET A 14 3.56 2.19 11.23
C MET A 14 3.22 3.46 12.02
N LYS A 15 3.64 3.57 13.29
CA LYS A 15 3.41 4.78 14.11
C LYS A 15 3.94 6.06 13.46
N LYS A 16 5.04 5.95 12.72
CA LYS A 16 5.66 7.06 11.98
C LYS A 16 5.20 7.18 10.52
N SER A 17 4.07 6.57 10.14
CA SER A 17 3.53 6.77 8.80
C SER A 17 2.98 8.19 8.63
N VAL A 18 2.97 8.70 7.40
CA VAL A 18 2.36 10.02 7.10
C VAL A 18 0.88 10.07 7.49
N SER A 19 0.20 8.93 7.42
CA SER A 19 -1.21 8.84 7.80
C SER A 19 -1.42 8.93 9.30
N ARG A 20 -0.47 8.47 10.14
CA ARG A 20 -0.64 8.39 11.61
C ARG A 20 0.20 9.39 12.42
N SER A 21 1.21 10.00 11.81
CA SER A 21 2.05 11.01 12.46
C SER A 21 1.27 12.32 12.69
N GLU A 22 1.72 13.10 13.68
CA GLU A 22 1.09 14.36 14.07
C GLU A 22 2.09 15.52 14.08
N ASN A 23 1.57 16.75 14.00
CA ASN A 23 2.32 17.99 14.21
C ASN A 23 3.59 18.09 13.35
N GLU A 24 4.74 18.39 13.96
CA GLU A 24 6.02 18.56 13.26
C GLU A 24 6.51 17.28 12.58
N GLU A 25 6.23 16.11 13.15
CA GLU A 25 6.61 14.83 12.52
C GLU A 25 5.83 14.62 11.22
N TRP A 26 4.52 14.90 11.24
CA TRP A 26 3.70 14.87 10.03
C TRP A 26 4.16 15.89 9.00
N LYS A 27 4.42 17.15 9.41
CA LYS A 27 4.92 18.20 8.50
C LYS A 27 6.21 17.77 7.82
N ARG A 28 7.15 17.20 8.59
CA ARG A 28 8.44 16.69 8.10
C ARG A 28 8.27 15.53 7.11
N ILE A 29 7.42 14.55 7.41
CA ILE A 29 7.22 13.41 6.49
C ILE A 29 6.49 13.87 5.23
N ARG A 30 5.47 14.73 5.37
CA ARG A 30 4.70 15.26 4.24
C ARG A 30 5.57 16.10 3.31
N SER A 31 6.46 16.94 3.84
CA SER A 31 7.37 17.74 3.01
C SER A 31 8.32 16.86 2.20
N LEU A 32 8.74 15.71 2.73
CA LEU A 32 9.55 14.72 2.00
C LEU A 32 8.77 13.98 0.90
N LEU A 33 7.48 13.72 1.11
CA LEU A 33 6.65 12.97 0.14
C LEU A 33 6.04 13.83 -0.97
N THR A 34 5.80 15.12 -0.69
CA THR A 34 5.11 16.04 -1.62
C THR A 34 5.78 16.14 -2.99
N PRO A 35 7.13 16.23 -3.11
CA PRO A 35 7.79 16.35 -4.41
C PRO A 35 7.55 15.16 -5.37
N THR A 36 7.32 13.96 -4.81
CA THR A 36 7.02 12.73 -5.57
C THR A 36 5.74 12.87 -6.39
N PHE A 37 4.81 13.71 -5.97
CA PHE A 37 3.53 13.96 -6.64
C PHE A 37 3.47 15.32 -7.35
N SER A 38 4.63 15.91 -7.66
CA SER A 38 4.68 17.11 -8.51
C SER A 38 4.16 16.82 -9.92
N SER A 39 3.66 17.83 -10.62
CA SER A 39 3.14 17.68 -11.99
C SER A 39 4.17 17.07 -12.95
N ARG A 40 5.47 17.36 -12.76
CA ARG A 40 6.54 16.73 -13.54
C ARG A 40 6.62 15.22 -13.27
N LYS A 41 6.63 14.80 -12.00
CA LYS A 41 6.67 13.38 -11.64
C LYS A 41 5.42 12.62 -12.07
N LEU A 42 4.25 13.25 -11.97
CA LEU A 42 3.01 12.66 -12.50
C LEU A 42 3.06 12.47 -14.02
N LYS A 43 3.62 13.41 -14.77
CA LYS A 43 3.86 13.23 -16.22
C LYS A 43 4.84 12.10 -16.50
N GLU A 44 5.88 11.93 -15.70
CA GLU A 44 6.82 10.80 -15.82
C GLU A 44 6.14 9.44 -15.52
N MET A 45 5.14 9.40 -14.64
CA MET A 45 4.35 8.19 -14.34
C MET A 45 3.31 7.85 -15.42
N PHE A 46 2.87 8.83 -16.21
CA PHE A 46 1.76 8.67 -17.16
C PHE A 46 1.95 7.52 -18.18
N PRO A 47 3.11 7.31 -18.80
CA PRO A 47 3.30 6.19 -19.72
C PRO A 47 3.06 4.82 -19.08
N ILE A 48 3.46 4.63 -17.82
CA ILE A 48 3.24 3.39 -17.06
C ILE A 48 1.75 3.18 -16.81
N ILE A 49 1.04 4.25 -16.44
CA ILE A 49 -0.42 4.21 -16.23
C ILE A 49 -1.14 3.82 -17.51
N GLN A 50 -0.73 4.41 -18.65
CA GLN A 50 -1.31 4.12 -19.94
C GLN A 50 -1.07 2.66 -20.36
N GLU A 51 0.15 2.14 -20.21
CA GLU A 51 0.48 0.75 -20.52
C GLU A 51 -0.43 -0.24 -19.76
N TYR A 52 -0.62 -0.02 -18.46
CA TYR A 52 -1.54 -0.85 -17.67
C TYR A 52 -3.00 -0.63 -18.03
N GLY A 53 -3.37 0.55 -18.52
CA GLY A 53 -4.70 0.86 -19.05
C GLY A 53 -5.01 0.05 -20.31
N ASP A 54 -4.05 -0.04 -21.23
CA ASP A 54 -4.19 -0.86 -22.45
C ASP A 54 -4.32 -2.34 -22.12
N LEU A 55 -3.52 -2.83 -21.14
CA LEU A 55 -3.61 -4.21 -20.64
C LEU A 55 -4.97 -4.49 -19.99
N LEU A 56 -5.51 -3.55 -19.22
CA LEU A 56 -6.83 -3.64 -18.61
C LEU A 56 -7.91 -3.81 -19.69
N VAL A 57 -7.94 -2.95 -20.71
CA VAL A 57 -8.92 -3.01 -21.81
C VAL A 57 -8.81 -4.35 -22.55
N LYS A 58 -7.59 -4.78 -22.88
CA LYS A 58 -7.34 -6.08 -23.51
C LYS A 58 -7.90 -7.24 -22.69
N ASN A 59 -7.62 -7.28 -21.39
CA ASN A 59 -8.09 -8.33 -20.49
C ASN A 59 -9.63 -8.31 -20.32
N MET A 60 -10.26 -7.14 -20.32
CA MET A 60 -11.71 -7.02 -20.28
C MET A 60 -12.35 -7.58 -21.55
N ASN A 61 -11.88 -7.16 -22.73
CA ASN A 61 -12.40 -7.63 -24.01
C ASN A 61 -12.33 -9.17 -24.13
N GLN A 62 -11.18 -9.76 -23.78
CA GLN A 62 -11.02 -11.23 -23.80
C GLN A 62 -11.98 -11.98 -22.88
N LYS A 63 -12.38 -11.38 -21.75
CA LYS A 63 -13.33 -12.00 -20.82
C LYS A 63 -14.78 -11.82 -21.29
N VAL A 64 -15.11 -10.67 -21.88
CA VAL A 64 -16.42 -10.39 -22.48
C VAL A 64 -16.68 -11.30 -23.68
N GLU A 65 -15.69 -11.48 -24.56
CA GLU A 65 -15.78 -12.40 -25.71
C GLU A 65 -16.05 -13.85 -25.29
N LYS A 66 -15.57 -14.24 -24.10
CA LYS A 66 -15.80 -15.57 -23.51
C LYS A 66 -17.14 -15.66 -22.74
N GLY A 67 -17.98 -14.63 -22.81
CA GLY A 67 -19.27 -14.56 -22.10
C GLY A 67 -19.14 -14.53 -20.58
N LYS A 68 -17.98 -14.15 -20.03
CA LYS A 68 -17.75 -14.15 -18.58
C LYS A 68 -18.23 -12.85 -17.95
N THR A 69 -18.84 -12.96 -16.77
CA THR A 69 -19.17 -11.81 -15.94
C THR A 69 -17.89 -11.20 -15.33
N LEU A 70 -17.88 -9.88 -15.19
CA LEU A 70 -16.73 -9.12 -14.72
C LEU A 70 -17.03 -8.51 -13.35
N THR A 71 -16.28 -8.92 -12.34
CA THR A 71 -16.29 -8.23 -11.03
C THR A 71 -15.41 -7.00 -11.11
N MET A 72 -16.03 -5.81 -11.17
CA MET A 72 -15.31 -4.53 -11.29
C MET A 72 -14.28 -4.32 -10.17
N LYS A 73 -14.61 -4.73 -8.94
CA LYS A 73 -13.69 -4.64 -7.79
C LYS A 73 -12.37 -5.40 -8.02
N ASP A 74 -12.44 -6.59 -8.61
CA ASP A 74 -11.25 -7.42 -8.82
C ASP A 74 -10.41 -6.88 -9.98
N ILE A 75 -11.07 -6.47 -11.06
CA ILE A 75 -10.40 -5.98 -12.27
C ILE A 75 -9.71 -4.64 -12.00
N PHE A 76 -10.43 -3.65 -11.47
CA PHE A 76 -9.83 -2.37 -11.13
C PHE A 76 -8.86 -2.49 -9.95
N GLY A 77 -9.13 -3.40 -9.01
CA GLY A 77 -8.20 -3.68 -7.90
C GLY A 77 -6.84 -4.17 -8.39
N ALA A 78 -6.82 -5.10 -9.35
CA ALA A 78 -5.59 -5.57 -9.97
C ALA A 78 -4.89 -4.48 -10.80
N TYR A 79 -5.64 -3.72 -11.60
CA TYR A 79 -5.09 -2.58 -12.37
C TYR A 79 -4.43 -1.53 -11.46
N ILE A 80 -5.11 -1.10 -10.37
CA ILE A 80 -4.55 -0.12 -9.43
C ILE A 80 -3.29 -0.68 -8.77
N MET A 81 -3.26 -1.97 -8.45
CA MET A 81 -2.08 -2.62 -7.90
C MET A 81 -0.91 -2.54 -8.88
N ASP A 82 -1.12 -2.91 -10.14
CA ASP A 82 -0.09 -2.86 -11.18
C ASP A 82 0.44 -1.44 -11.40
N VAL A 83 -0.45 -0.44 -11.46
CA VAL A 83 -0.06 0.97 -11.57
C VAL A 83 0.79 1.42 -10.38
N ILE A 84 0.35 1.14 -9.15
CA ILE A 84 1.08 1.55 -7.93
C ILE A 84 2.46 0.88 -7.90
N THR A 85 2.53 -0.40 -8.23
CA THR A 85 3.77 -1.17 -8.15
C THR A 85 4.77 -0.81 -9.24
N GLY A 86 4.30 -0.58 -10.47
CA GLY A 86 5.12 -0.07 -11.57
C GLY A 86 5.61 1.35 -11.31
N THR A 87 4.75 2.26 -10.84
CA THR A 87 5.12 3.68 -10.66
C THR A 87 5.96 3.94 -9.41
N LEU A 88 5.63 3.33 -8.26
CA LEU A 88 6.31 3.62 -6.99
C LEU A 88 7.54 2.75 -6.76
N PHE A 89 7.49 1.48 -7.18
CA PHE A 89 8.56 0.52 -6.92
C PHE A 89 9.37 0.17 -8.17
N GLY A 90 8.94 0.60 -9.36
CA GLY A 90 9.59 0.23 -10.62
C GLY A 90 9.47 -1.26 -10.93
N VAL A 91 8.51 -1.96 -10.30
CA VAL A 91 8.33 -3.40 -10.43
C VAL A 91 7.18 -3.65 -11.39
N LYS A 92 7.49 -4.25 -12.54
CA LYS A 92 6.48 -4.66 -13.51
C LYS A 92 5.82 -5.96 -13.07
N VAL A 93 4.57 -5.88 -12.66
CA VAL A 93 3.71 -7.03 -12.36
C VAL A 93 2.50 -7.05 -13.27
N ASP A 94 1.88 -8.23 -13.39
CA ASP A 94 0.61 -8.45 -14.07
C ASP A 94 -0.35 -9.13 -13.08
N SER A 95 -0.93 -8.32 -12.19
CA SER A 95 -1.85 -8.79 -11.14
C SER A 95 -3.14 -9.36 -11.73
N LEU A 96 -3.52 -8.94 -12.95
CA LEU A 96 -4.73 -9.38 -13.63
C LEU A 96 -4.63 -10.83 -14.10
N ASN A 97 -3.48 -11.23 -14.63
CA ASN A 97 -3.25 -12.60 -15.12
C ASN A 97 -2.52 -13.48 -14.10
N ASN A 98 -1.71 -12.91 -13.22
CA ASN A 98 -0.94 -13.63 -12.22
C ASN A 98 -1.18 -13.11 -10.78
N PRO A 99 -2.37 -13.37 -10.20
CA PRO A 99 -2.72 -12.88 -8.86
C PRO A 99 -1.91 -13.54 -7.73
N GLN A 100 -1.14 -14.60 -8.01
CA GLN A 100 -0.33 -15.32 -7.03
C GLN A 100 1.12 -14.82 -6.95
N ASP A 101 1.47 -13.80 -7.73
CA ASP A 101 2.77 -13.14 -7.61
C ASP A 101 3.01 -12.71 -6.15
N PRO A 102 4.19 -13.02 -5.55
CA PRO A 102 4.47 -12.71 -4.16
C PRO A 102 4.35 -11.22 -3.82
N PHE A 103 4.69 -10.33 -4.76
CA PHE A 103 4.59 -8.89 -4.57
C PHE A 103 3.12 -8.48 -4.57
N VAL A 104 2.34 -8.95 -5.54
CA VAL A 104 0.88 -8.71 -5.63
C VAL A 104 0.16 -9.23 -4.38
N LYS A 105 0.45 -10.47 -3.97
CA LYS A 105 -0.14 -11.09 -2.79
C LYS A 105 0.15 -10.32 -1.50
N ASN A 106 1.39 -9.92 -1.26
CA ASN A 106 1.76 -9.15 -0.07
C ASN A 106 1.20 -7.73 -0.12
N THR A 107 1.16 -7.09 -1.29
CA THR A 107 0.52 -5.77 -1.48
C THR A 107 -0.97 -5.85 -1.17
N ARG A 108 -1.69 -6.84 -1.72
CA ARG A 108 -3.11 -7.07 -1.46
C ARG A 108 -3.39 -7.31 0.02
N LYS A 109 -2.54 -8.09 0.71
CA LYS A 109 -2.64 -8.31 2.16
C LYS A 109 -2.53 -7.01 2.96
N LEU A 110 -1.71 -6.04 2.55
CA LEU A 110 -1.62 -4.75 3.24
C LEU A 110 -2.87 -3.88 3.06
N PHE A 111 -3.50 -3.93 1.88
CA PHE A 111 -4.69 -3.12 1.58
C PHE A 111 -6.01 -3.80 1.98
N THR A 112 -5.99 -5.09 2.30
CA THR A 112 -7.18 -5.83 2.76
C THR A 112 -7.25 -5.79 4.28
N LEU A 113 -8.16 -4.99 4.83
CA LEU A 113 -8.32 -4.80 6.28
C LEU A 113 -9.25 -5.83 6.95
N ASP A 114 -9.65 -6.90 6.24
CA ASP A 114 -10.73 -7.79 6.67
C ASP A 114 -10.50 -8.47 8.04
N ASN A 115 -9.24 -8.76 8.39
CA ASN A 115 -8.89 -9.48 9.63
C ASN A 115 -8.69 -8.56 10.86
N PHE A 116 -8.76 -7.25 10.70
CA PHE A 116 -8.41 -6.28 11.76
C PHE A 116 -9.61 -5.61 12.42
N LYS A 117 -10.82 -5.98 12.03
CA LYS A 117 -12.08 -5.52 12.65
C LYS A 117 -12.13 -5.76 14.17
N PRO A 118 -11.80 -6.95 14.72
CA PRO A 118 -11.90 -7.17 16.17
C PRO A 118 -10.86 -6.36 16.96
N LEU A 119 -9.64 -6.22 16.44
CA LEU A 119 -8.57 -5.45 17.10
C LEU A 119 -8.82 -3.93 17.02
N ALA A 120 -9.34 -3.44 15.89
CA ALA A 120 -9.85 -2.06 15.81
C ALA A 120 -10.96 -1.82 16.82
N PHE A 121 -11.94 -2.72 16.85
CA PHE A 121 -13.12 -2.60 17.69
C PHE A 121 -12.78 -2.64 19.18
N SER A 122 -11.85 -3.50 19.61
CA SER A 122 -11.40 -3.56 21.00
C SER A 122 -10.74 -2.25 21.46
N THR A 123 -9.98 -1.58 20.59
CA THR A 123 -9.39 -0.26 20.91
C THR A 123 -10.40 0.86 21.03
N VAL A 124 -11.56 0.76 20.36
CA VAL A 124 -12.65 1.73 20.45
C VAL A 124 -13.45 1.52 21.73
N LEU A 125 -13.79 0.27 22.05
CA LEU A 125 -14.57 -0.05 23.25
C LEU A 125 -13.80 0.13 24.55
N PHE A 126 -12.49 -0.14 24.55
CA PHE A 126 -11.66 -0.11 25.75
C PHE A 126 -10.37 0.69 25.51
N PRO A 127 -10.38 2.01 25.80
CA PRO A 127 -9.22 2.87 25.58
C PRO A 127 -7.96 2.43 26.33
N LEU A 128 -8.09 1.70 27.45
CA LEU A 128 -6.96 1.16 28.20
C LEU A 128 -6.19 0.08 27.42
N LEU A 129 -6.86 -0.72 26.60
CA LEU A 129 -6.21 -1.75 25.77
C LEU A 129 -5.26 -1.14 24.74
N SER A 130 -5.55 0.07 24.25
CA SER A 130 -4.65 0.78 23.33
C SER A 130 -3.26 1.00 23.93
N ARG A 131 -3.15 1.28 25.23
CA ARG A 131 -1.87 1.48 25.93
C ARG A 131 -1.09 0.17 26.04
N ILE A 132 -1.79 -0.95 26.26
CA ILE A 132 -1.19 -2.29 26.34
C ILE A 132 -0.68 -2.72 24.96
N TYR A 133 -1.48 -2.56 23.92
CA TYR A 133 -1.09 -2.89 22.55
C TYR A 133 0.11 -2.08 22.07
N ASN A 134 0.18 -0.80 22.45
CA ASN A 134 1.34 0.04 22.16
C ASN A 134 2.62 -0.44 22.87
N LYS A 135 2.52 -0.92 24.12
CA LYS A 135 3.68 -1.51 24.83
C LYS A 135 4.11 -2.85 24.23
N LEU A 136 3.16 -3.67 23.79
CA LEU A 136 3.42 -4.97 23.16
C LEU A 136 3.75 -4.86 21.65
N ASN A 137 3.81 -3.64 21.10
CA ASN A 137 4.06 -3.37 19.68
C ASN A 137 3.15 -4.17 18.70
N ILE A 138 1.89 -4.39 19.10
CA ILE A 138 0.92 -5.10 18.27
C ILE A 138 0.56 -4.22 17.06
N CYS A 139 0.45 -4.84 15.89
CA CYS A 139 0.24 -4.14 14.63
C CYS A 139 -1.09 -4.58 13.98
N MET A 140 -1.83 -3.60 13.45
CA MET A 140 -3.02 -3.79 12.61
C MET A 140 -2.70 -4.23 11.17
N TYR A 141 -1.44 -4.55 10.87
CA TYR A 141 -1.03 -4.98 9.53
C TYR A 141 -0.46 -6.40 9.61
N PRO A 142 -0.68 -7.22 8.56
CA PRO A 142 -0.24 -8.61 8.58
C PRO A 142 1.29 -8.69 8.60
N SER A 143 1.83 -9.39 9.59
CA SER A 143 3.28 -9.51 9.83
C SER A 143 4.05 -9.95 8.60
N ASP A 144 3.53 -10.92 7.84
CA ASP A 144 4.16 -11.46 6.64
C ASP A 144 4.41 -10.36 5.60
N ALA A 145 3.37 -9.58 5.28
CA ALA A 145 3.46 -8.55 4.26
C ALA A 145 4.39 -7.42 4.72
N THR A 146 4.29 -7.02 5.99
CA THR A 146 5.16 -5.96 6.54
C THR A 146 6.63 -6.39 6.55
N SER A 147 6.91 -7.67 6.83
CA SER A 147 8.26 -8.23 6.78
C SER A 147 8.80 -8.29 5.36
N PHE A 148 7.95 -8.62 4.37
CA PHE A 148 8.31 -8.62 2.96
C PHE A 148 8.74 -7.23 2.51
N PHE A 149 7.92 -6.21 2.77
CA PHE A 149 8.24 -4.83 2.38
C PHE A 149 9.42 -4.26 3.16
N LYS A 150 9.59 -4.61 4.44
CA LYS A 150 10.77 -4.22 5.20
C LYS A 150 12.05 -4.77 4.55
N LYS A 151 12.06 -6.07 4.22
CA LYS A 151 13.19 -6.71 3.52
C LYS A 151 13.44 -6.09 2.15
N PHE A 152 12.38 -5.81 1.39
CA PHE A 152 12.47 -5.15 0.09
C PHE A 152 13.14 -3.77 0.21
N ILE A 153 12.68 -2.92 1.13
CA ILE A 153 13.24 -1.58 1.35
C ILE A 153 14.67 -1.64 1.88
N GLU A 154 14.99 -2.56 2.80
CA GLU A 154 16.35 -2.76 3.30
C GLU A 154 17.31 -3.16 2.18
N LYS A 155 16.88 -4.08 1.30
CA LYS A 155 17.64 -4.45 0.11
C LYS A 155 17.84 -3.25 -0.82
N THR A 156 16.77 -2.55 -1.20
CA THR A 156 16.87 -1.38 -2.08
C THR A 156 17.77 -0.28 -1.49
N LYS A 157 17.73 -0.09 -0.16
CA LYS A 157 18.62 0.86 0.51
C LYS A 157 20.08 0.41 0.40
N LYS A 158 20.37 -0.87 0.62
CA LYS A 158 21.71 -1.43 0.49
C LYS A 158 22.23 -1.26 -0.95
N ASP A 159 21.44 -1.65 -1.94
CA ASP A 159 21.80 -1.54 -3.36
C ASP A 159 22.09 -0.08 -3.76
N ARG A 160 21.34 0.90 -3.24
CA ARG A 160 21.60 2.32 -3.50
C ARG A 160 22.89 2.82 -2.87
N LEU A 161 23.20 2.37 -1.65
CA LEU A 161 24.43 2.77 -0.95
C LEU A 161 25.67 2.19 -1.63
N GLU A 162 25.59 0.93 -2.10
CA GLU A 162 26.67 0.27 -2.83
C GLU A 162 26.91 0.89 -4.22
N ASN A 163 25.86 1.33 -4.91
CA ASN A 163 25.99 2.01 -6.22
C ASN A 163 26.35 3.51 -6.14
N THR A 164 26.47 4.07 -4.93
CA THR A 164 26.86 5.48 -4.72
C THR A 164 28.32 5.60 -4.23
N GLN A 165 29.03 4.47 -4.05
CA GLN A 165 30.48 4.40 -3.87
C GLN A 165 31.16 4.07 -5.20
#